data_AF-A0A1M4MKZ0-F1
#
_entry.id   AF-A0A1M4MKZ0-F1
#
_cell.length_a   1.000
_cell.length_b   1.000
_cell.length_c   1.000
_cell.angle_alpha   90.00
_cell.angle_beta   90.00
_cell.angle_gamma   90.00
#
_symmetry.space_group_name_H-M   'P 1'
#
loop_
_entity.id
_entity.type
_entity.pdbx_description
1 polymer ?
#
loop_
_entity_poly.entity_id
_entity_poly.type
_entity_poly.pdbx_seq_one_letter_code
_entity_poly.pdbx_strand_id
1 'polypeptide(L)'
;MTFREIDGDLWEIVKRHLPPQKPHIGRPRRDPRHLFNGILYVLTTGCAWSDVPAKYGTKSTVHRYHLELCRRGAYQAIFLDLLRSGYEFRKKESRVVDLAAPVPRS
;
A
#
# COMPACT_ATOMS: atom_id res chain seq x y z
N MET A 1 -3.62 -9.01 -17.43
CA MET A 1 -4.10 -8.49 -16.13
C MET A 1 -4.46 -7.01 -16.26
N THR A 2 -5.65 -6.60 -15.85
CA THR A 2 -6.02 -5.18 -15.79
C THR A 2 -5.49 -4.56 -14.49
N PHE A 3 -4.69 -3.51 -14.60
CA PHE A 3 -4.20 -2.78 -13.43
C PHE A 3 -5.34 -2.00 -12.75
N ARG A 4 -5.35 -1.99 -11.41
CA ARG A 4 -6.24 -1.17 -10.58
C ARG A 4 -5.41 -0.38 -9.58
N GLU A 5 -5.74 0.90 -9.41
CA GLU A 5 -5.11 1.75 -8.41
C GLU A 5 -5.46 1.31 -6.99
N ILE A 6 -4.58 1.63 -6.04
CA ILE A 6 -4.79 1.38 -4.62
C ILE A 6 -6.03 2.13 -4.12
N ASP A 7 -6.94 1.42 -3.44
CA ASP A 7 -8.09 2.03 -2.78
C ASP A 7 -7.70 2.82 -1.52
N GLY A 8 -8.67 3.52 -0.92
CA GLY A 8 -8.44 4.37 0.24
C GLY A 8 -8.00 3.59 1.48
N ASP A 9 -8.65 2.48 1.78
CA ASP A 9 -8.39 1.72 3.01
C ASP A 9 -7.01 1.06 2.96
N LEU A 10 -6.66 0.48 1.82
CA LEU A 10 -5.32 -0.07 1.60
C LEU A 10 -4.26 1.03 1.61
N TRP A 11 -4.57 2.22 1.10
CA TRP A 11 -3.67 3.36 1.12
C TRP A 11 -3.35 3.82 2.56
N GLU A 12 -4.33 3.83 3.46
CA GLU A 12 -4.11 4.19 4.87
C GLU A 12 -3.14 3.25 5.59
N ILE A 13 -3.08 1.98 5.18
CA ILE A 13 -2.09 1.02 5.65
C ILE A 13 -0.73 1.31 5.02
N VAL A 14 -0.67 1.41 3.68
CA VAL A 14 0.59 1.59 2.95
C VAL A 14 1.31 2.87 3.35
N LYS A 15 0.61 4.00 3.47
CA LYS A 15 1.23 5.33 3.68
C LYS A 15 2.06 5.41 4.96
N ARG A 16 1.75 4.60 5.97
CA ARG A 16 2.48 4.54 7.26
C ARG A 16 3.91 4.03 7.12
N HIS A 17 4.17 3.24 6.08
CA HIS A 17 5.47 2.60 5.82
C HIS A 17 6.26 3.30 4.71
N LEU A 18 5.71 4.38 4.15
CA LEU A 18 6.38 5.16 3.12
C LEU A 18 7.40 6.13 3.73
N PRO A 19 8.49 6.46 2.99
CA PRO A 19 9.48 7.42 3.45
C PRO A 19 8.82 8.76 3.81
N PRO A 20 9.23 9.39 4.94
CA PRO A 20 8.68 10.67 5.34
C PRO A 20 8.96 11.71 4.25
N GLN A 21 7.97 12.56 4.00
CA GLN A 21 8.18 13.72 3.14
C GLN A 21 9.19 14.63 3.84
N LYS A 22 10.40 14.79 3.28
CA LYS A 22 11.39 15.73 3.82
C LYS A 22 10.77 17.14 3.86
N PRO A 23 11.06 17.93 4.92
CA PRO A 23 10.53 19.28 5.06
C PRO A 23 10.86 20.17 3.85
N HIS A 24 9.98 21.14 3.63
CA HIS A 24 9.82 21.91 2.41
C HIS A 24 11.03 22.83 2.16
N ILE A 25 11.96 22.41 1.30
CA ILE A 25 12.92 23.30 0.65
C ILE A 25 12.74 23.12 -0.87
N GLY A 26 11.96 24.01 -1.49
CA GLY A 26 11.73 24.04 -2.94
C GLY A 26 10.44 23.35 -3.43
N ARG A 27 10.41 22.97 -4.72
CA ARG A 27 9.22 22.46 -5.42
C ARG A 27 8.55 21.31 -4.65
N PRO A 28 7.21 21.35 -4.43
CA PRO A 28 6.50 20.29 -3.74
C PRO A 28 6.77 18.93 -4.42
N ARG A 29 7.12 17.92 -3.60
CA ARG A 29 7.28 16.55 -4.09
C ARG A 29 5.95 16.06 -4.67
N ARG A 30 6.02 15.23 -5.71
CA ARG A 30 4.85 14.50 -6.24
C ARG A 30 4.21 13.68 -5.12
N ASP A 31 2.88 13.55 -5.18
CA ASP A 31 2.08 12.76 -4.25
C ASP A 31 2.65 11.32 -4.12
N PRO A 32 3.03 10.87 -2.90
CA PRO A 32 3.45 9.50 -2.65
C PRO A 32 2.47 8.44 -3.16
N ARG A 33 1.16 8.72 -3.14
CA ARG A 33 0.13 7.79 -3.65
C ARG A 33 0.27 7.58 -5.14
N HIS A 34 0.49 8.64 -5.90
CA HIS A 34 0.74 8.57 -7.33
C HIS A 34 2.02 7.81 -7.65
N LEU A 35 3.11 8.05 -6.90
CA LEU A 35 4.35 7.32 -7.10
C LEU A 35 4.18 5.83 -6.81
N PHE A 36 3.49 5.49 -5.71
CA PHE A 36 3.22 4.10 -5.36
C PHE A 36 2.33 3.41 -6.40
N ASN A 37 1.27 4.06 -6.88
CA ASN A 37 0.45 3.56 -8.00
C ASN A 37 1.27 3.36 -9.27
N GLY A 38 2.24 4.24 -9.57
CA GLY A 38 3.15 4.05 -10.69
C GLY A 38 4.05 2.82 -10.55
N ILE A 39 4.52 2.52 -9.35
CA ILE A 39 5.27 1.30 -9.06
C ILE A 39 4.35 0.08 -9.23
N LEU A 40 3.16 0.09 -8.63
CA LEU A 40 2.20 -1.01 -8.75
C LEU A 40 1.82 -1.26 -10.21
N TYR A 41 1.67 -0.22 -11.02
CA TYR A 41 1.41 -0.32 -12.45
C TYR A 41 2.50 -1.16 -13.13
N VAL A 42 3.76 -0.75 -13.01
CA VAL A 42 4.91 -1.44 -13.62
C VAL A 42 5.02 -2.89 -13.13
N LEU A 43 4.87 -3.12 -11.83
CA LEU A 43 4.98 -4.46 -11.25
C LEU A 43 3.81 -5.38 -11.63
N THR A 44 2.61 -4.83 -11.87
CA THR A 44 1.42 -5.61 -12.23
C THR A 44 1.35 -5.89 -13.73
N THR A 45 1.78 -4.95 -14.57
CA THR A 45 1.73 -5.08 -16.04
C THR A 45 2.99 -5.72 -16.61
N GLY A 46 4.12 -5.64 -15.90
CA GLY A 46 5.43 -6.08 -16.39
C GLY A 46 6.03 -5.15 -17.45
N CYS A 47 5.48 -3.96 -17.67
CA CYS A 47 6.01 -3.02 -18.66
C CYS A 47 7.36 -2.43 -18.24
N ALA A 48 8.07 -1.80 -19.17
CA ALA A 48 9.28 -1.07 -18.80
C ALA A 48 8.93 0.18 -17.96
N TRP A 49 9.87 0.63 -17.12
CA TRP A 49 9.72 1.87 -16.35
C TRP A 49 9.51 3.10 -17.23
N SER A 50 9.96 3.07 -18.50
CA SER A 50 9.72 4.12 -19.49
C SER A 50 8.24 4.29 -19.83
N ASP A 51 7.45 3.23 -19.66
CA ASP A 51 6.06 3.15 -20.13
C ASP A 51 5.07 3.46 -19.00
N VAL A 52 5.56 3.85 -17.82
CA VAL A 52 4.72 4.27 -16.71
C VAL A 52 3.90 5.50 -17.10
N PRO A 53 2.57 5.51 -16.86
CA PRO A 53 1.74 6.68 -17.15
C PRO A 53 2.25 7.96 -16.49
N ALA A 54 2.31 9.05 -17.25
CA ALA A 54 2.84 10.34 -16.79
C ALA A 54 2.09 10.93 -15.56
N LYS A 55 0.83 10.51 -15.35
CA LYS A 55 0.04 10.85 -14.16
C LYS A 55 0.72 10.39 -12.86
N TYR A 56 1.45 9.27 -12.88
CA TYR A 56 2.12 8.73 -11.70
C TYR A 56 3.48 9.36 -11.43
N GLY A 57 4.27 9.60 -12.48
CA GLY A 57 5.61 10.16 -12.32
C GLY A 57 6.34 10.23 -13.64
N THR A 58 7.51 10.88 -13.63
CA THR A 58 8.51 10.56 -14.64
C THR A 58 9.11 9.19 -14.32
N LYS A 59 9.56 8.46 -15.35
CA LYS A 59 10.20 7.13 -15.19
C LYS A 59 11.27 7.11 -14.09
N SER A 60 12.13 8.13 -14.07
CA SER A 60 13.24 8.23 -13.12
C SER A 60 12.77 8.46 -11.68
N THR A 61 11.69 9.23 -11.49
CA THR A 61 11.15 9.48 -10.15
C THR A 61 10.46 8.24 -9.59
N VAL A 62 9.64 7.55 -10.38
CA VAL A 62 8.96 6.31 -9.96
C VAL A 62 9.98 5.23 -9.62
N HIS A 63 10.95 4.98 -10.52
CA HIS A 63 11.99 3.97 -10.30
C HIS A 63 12.87 4.30 -9.07
N ARG A 64 13.26 5.57 -8.88
CA ARG A 64 14.02 5.98 -7.68
C ARG A 64 13.22 5.76 -6.40
N TYR A 65 11.92 6.05 -6.43
CA TYR A 65 11.04 5.82 -5.29
C TYR A 65 10.95 4.31 -4.98
N HIS A 66 10.81 3.46 -5.99
CA HIS A 66 10.85 2.00 -5.83
C HIS A 66 12.14 1.53 -5.13
N LEU A 67 13.31 1.99 -5.61
CA LEU A 67 14.59 1.64 -4.99
C LEU A 67 14.70 2.12 -3.54
N GLU A 68 14.13 3.28 -3.21
CA GLU A 68 14.06 3.77 -1.83
C GLU A 68 13.19 2.87 -0.95
N LEU A 69 12.04 2.40 -1.44
CA LEU A 69 11.18 1.46 -0.73
C LEU A 69 11.87 0.10 -0.51
N CYS A 70 12.58 -0.42 -1.51
CA CYS A 70 13.37 -1.65 -1.39
C CYS A 70 14.43 -1.51 -0.29
N ARG A 71 15.22 -0.43 -0.33
CA ARG A 71 16.31 -0.19 0.66
C ARG A 71 15.80 -0.07 2.09
N ARG A 72 14.57 0.43 2.28
CA ARG A 72 13.95 0.59 3.60
C ARG A 72 13.20 -0.66 4.07
N GLY A 73 13.10 -1.71 3.25
CA GLY A 73 12.28 -2.89 3.56
C GLY A 73 10.77 -2.58 3.63
N ALA A 74 10.31 -1.50 2.97
CA ALA A 74 8.94 -1.02 3.10
C ALA A 74 7.90 -2.07 2.68
N TYR A 75 8.20 -2.87 1.64
CA TYR A 75 7.32 -3.94 1.19
C TYR A 75 7.07 -5.00 2.27
N GLN A 76 8.10 -5.40 3.01
CA GLN A 76 7.98 -6.36 4.09
C GLN A 76 7.14 -5.78 5.24
N ALA A 77 7.38 -4.52 5.60
CA ALA A 77 6.60 -3.84 6.64
C ALA A 77 5.11 -3.73 6.26
N ILE A 78 4.81 -3.32 5.02
CA ILE A 78 3.45 -3.27 4.46
C ILE A 78 2.79 -4.65 4.52
N PHE A 79 3.49 -5.70 4.06
CA PHE A 79 2.94 -7.05 4.05
C PHE A 79 2.60 -7.55 5.46
N LEU A 80 3.48 -7.30 6.44
CA LEU A 80 3.24 -7.68 7.83
C LEU A 80 2.06 -6.93 8.46
N ASP A 81 1.90 -5.64 8.13
CA ASP A 81 0.78 -4.83 8.62
C ASP A 81 -0.55 -5.25 7.98
N LEU A 82 -0.52 -5.62 6.69
CA LEU A 82 -1.69 -6.18 6.00
C LEU A 82 -2.11 -7.53 6.59
N LEU A 83 -1.15 -8.42 6.84
CA LEU A 83 -1.43 -9.70 7.50
C LEU A 83 -2.08 -9.44 8.87
N ARG A 84 -1.48 -8.59 9.70
CA ARG A 84 -2.02 -8.22 11.01
C ARG A 84 -3.45 -7.67 10.90
N SER A 85 -3.68 -6.75 9.98
CA SER A 85 -5.00 -6.15 9.75
C SER A 85 -6.05 -7.20 9.35
N GLY A 86 -5.67 -8.15 8.47
CA GLY A 86 -6.53 -9.27 8.09
C GLY A 86 -6.77 -10.30 9.20
N TYR A 87 -5.77 -10.55 10.07
CA TYR A 87 -5.91 -11.42 11.25
C TYR A 87 -6.87 -10.81 12.28
N GLU A 88 -6.75 -9.52 12.56
CA GLU A 88 -7.66 -8.83 13.49
C GLU A 88 -9.10 -8.80 12.97
N PHE A 89 -9.30 -8.63 11.65
CA PHE A 89 -10.62 -8.77 11.03
C PHE A 89 -11.23 -10.15 11.30
N ARG A 90 -10.48 -11.22 11.01
CA ARG A 90 -10.94 -12.60 11.27
C ARG A 90 -11.21 -12.87 12.74
N LYS A 91 -10.36 -12.40 13.65
CA LYS A 91 -10.52 -12.59 15.10
C LYS A 91 -11.76 -11.85 15.64
N LYS A 92 -12.04 -10.66 15.11
CA LYS A 92 -13.24 -9.89 15.45
C LYS A 92 -14.50 -10.59 14.93
N GLU A 93 -14.48 -11.13 13.72
CA GLU A 93 -15.56 -11.96 13.16
C GLU A 93 -15.81 -13.19 14.05
N SER A 94 -14.78 -13.97 14.37
CA SER A 94 -14.90 -15.16 15.23
C SER A 94 -15.47 -14.85 16.61
N ARG A 95 -15.06 -13.74 17.24
CA ARG A 95 -15.62 -13.30 18.52
C ARG A 95 -17.10 -12.90 18.44
N VAL A 96 -17.55 -12.36 17.31
CA VAL A 96 -18.97 -12.04 17.09
C VAL A 96 -19.79 -13.34 16.95
N VAL A 97 -19.26 -14.37 16.30
CA VAL A 97 -19.95 -15.68 16.19
C VAL A 97 -20.08 -16.34 17.58
N ASP A 98 -19.04 -16.29 18.40
CA ASP A 98 -19.05 -16.87 19.75
C ASP A 98 -20.06 -16.17 20.70
N LEU A 99 -20.28 -14.86 20.52
CA LEU A 99 -21.26 -14.08 21.28
C LEU A 99 -22.71 -14.26 20.81
N ALA A 100 -22.92 -14.79 19.60
CA ALA A 100 -24.25 -15.04 19.02
C ALA A 100 -24.76 -16.47 19.27
N ALA A 101 -23.96 -17.34 19.91
CA ALA A 101 -24.40 -18.67 20.29
C ALA A 101 -25.48 -18.57 21.39
N PRO A 102 -26.66 -19.19 21.22
CA PRO A 102 -27.69 -19.16 22.25
C PRO A 102 -27.17 -19.84 23.52
N VAL A 103 -27.27 -19.13 24.66
CA VAL A 103 -27.05 -19.71 25.98
C VAL A 103 -28.01 -20.91 26.12
N PRO A 104 -27.52 -22.12 26.42
CA PRO A 104 -28.39 -23.27 26.59
C PRO A 104 -29.36 -22.97 27.74
N ARG A 105 -30.67 -22.98 27.43
CA ARG A 105 -31.71 -22.87 28.45
C ARG A 105 -31.73 -24.16 29.27
N SER A 106 -31.26 -24.07 30.51
CA SER A 106 -31.48 -25.05 31.57
C SER A 106 -32.89 -24.94 32.12
#